data_AF-A0A6P8V294-F1
#
_entry.id   AF-A0A6P8V294-F1
#
_cell.length_a   1.000
_cell.length_b   1.000
_cell.length_c   1.000
_cell.angle_alpha   90.00
_cell.angle_beta   90.00
_cell.angle_gamma   90.00
#
_symmetry.space_group_name_H-M   'P 1'
#
loop_
_entity.id
_entity.type
_entity.pdbx_description
1 polymer ?
#
loop_
_entity_poly.entity_id
_entity_poly.type
_entity_poly.pdbx_seq_one_letter_code
_entity_poly.pdbx_strand_id
1 'polypeptide(L)'
;MMYSSKRKPVLYFKEERRFLSGKCTVYKLFGLCMVLLLVSLLWLQLSCSGEMSSPLHEERRPPPQPPCPPTNRQAEDDPSWGPHKLALIVPFRERFDELLVFVPFMHDFLNKKKIRHKILVINQVDHYRFNRASLINVGFLESGNDTDYLAMHDVDLLPLNEALDYGFPSEGPFHVASPELHPLYHYKTYVGGILMLTKKHYHM
;
A
#
# COMPACT_ATOMS: atom_id res chain seq x y z
N MET A 1 11.07 8.49 -26.45
CA MET A 1 12.02 8.33 -25.32
C MET A 1 11.32 7.46 -24.27
N MET A 2 11.59 6.16 -24.23
CA MET A 2 11.00 5.25 -23.25
C MET A 2 11.58 5.57 -21.87
N TYR A 3 10.77 6.14 -20.99
CA TYR A 3 11.11 6.20 -19.57
C TYR A 3 11.15 4.76 -19.05
N SER A 4 12.35 4.21 -18.86
CA SER A 4 12.53 2.98 -18.10
C SER A 4 12.20 3.30 -16.64
N SER A 5 10.92 3.13 -16.29
CA SER A 5 10.45 3.19 -14.91
C SER A 5 10.94 1.93 -14.22
N LYS A 6 12.15 1.97 -13.65
CA LYS A 6 12.54 1.00 -12.62
C LYS A 6 11.42 0.99 -11.57
N ARG A 7 10.65 -0.10 -11.53
CA ARG A 7 9.53 -0.26 -10.60
C ARG A 7 10.10 -0.18 -9.19
N LYS A 8 9.53 0.70 -8.35
CA LYS A 8 9.90 0.74 -6.93
C LYS A 8 9.16 -0.40 -6.23
N PRO A 9 9.82 -1.19 -5.38
CA PRO A 9 9.14 -2.23 -4.62
C PRO A 9 8.20 -1.59 -3.60
N VAL A 10 7.24 -2.37 -3.09
CA VAL A 10 6.44 -1.98 -1.91
C VAL A 10 7.40 -1.65 -0.77
N LEU A 11 7.24 -0.45 -0.23
CA LEU A 11 8.04 0.14 0.81
C LEU A 11 7.29 0.03 2.14
N TYR A 12 7.85 -0.76 3.03
CA TYR A 12 7.39 -0.87 4.40
C TYR A 12 8.13 0.15 5.27
N PHE A 13 7.42 0.87 6.13
CA PHE A 13 8.03 1.77 7.11
C PHE A 13 7.62 1.40 8.54
N LYS A 14 8.59 1.44 9.46
CA LYS A 14 8.50 0.99 10.85
C LYS A 14 9.05 2.09 11.76
N GLU A 15 8.35 2.41 12.84
CA GLU A 15 8.94 3.15 13.96
C GLU A 15 9.81 2.16 14.76
N GLU A 16 11.13 2.34 14.73
CA GLU A 16 12.00 1.51 15.56
C GLU A 16 12.05 2.05 16.99
N ARG A 17 11.27 1.44 17.90
CA ARG A 17 11.74 1.38 19.30
C ARG A 17 12.94 0.44 19.36
N ARG A 18 14.12 1.01 19.62
CA ARG A 18 15.36 0.25 19.92
C ARG A 18 15.12 -0.65 21.13
N PHE A 19 14.73 -1.90 20.89
CA PHE A 19 14.75 -2.95 21.89
C PHE A 19 15.82 -3.95 21.48
N LEU A 20 16.96 -3.90 22.18
CA LEU A 20 18.01 -4.90 22.08
C LEU A 20 17.40 -6.27 22.40
N SER A 21 17.43 -7.21 21.46
CA SER A 21 16.99 -8.57 21.73
C SER A 21 17.88 -9.61 21.06
N GLY A 22 18.49 -10.43 21.93
CA GLY A 22 18.64 -11.86 21.72
C GLY A 22 19.79 -12.32 20.82
N LYS A 23 20.89 -12.76 21.44
CA LYS A 23 21.94 -13.56 20.81
C LYS A 23 21.33 -14.86 20.25
N CYS A 24 21.13 -14.95 18.94
CA CYS A 24 20.82 -16.19 18.24
C CYS A 24 22.13 -16.78 17.71
N THR A 25 22.60 -17.88 18.30
CA THR A 25 23.90 -18.47 17.99
C THR A 25 23.88 -19.14 16.61
N VAL A 26 24.75 -18.63 15.72
CA VAL A 26 24.95 -19.00 14.29
C VAL A 26 24.86 -20.51 14.02
N TYR A 27 25.29 -21.36 14.96
CA TYR A 27 25.26 -22.81 14.85
C TYR A 27 23.85 -23.41 14.68
N LYS A 28 22.81 -22.81 15.27
CA LYS A 28 21.42 -23.28 15.08
C LYS A 28 20.89 -22.96 13.69
N LEU A 29 21.30 -21.82 13.12
CA LEU A 29 20.92 -21.40 11.78
C LEU A 29 21.61 -22.26 10.71
N PHE A 30 22.89 -22.61 10.95
CA PHE A 30 23.66 -23.48 10.07
C PHE A 30 23.07 -24.91 10.01
N GLY A 31 22.69 -25.48 11.16
CA GLY A 31 22.06 -26.80 11.22
C GLY A 31 20.74 -26.86 10.46
N LEU A 32 19.88 -25.84 10.61
CA LEU A 32 18.61 -25.76 9.87
C LEU A 32 18.83 -25.66 8.36
N CYS A 33 19.81 -24.87 7.93
CA CYS A 33 20.11 -24.66 6.52
C CYS A 33 20.62 -25.93 5.83
N MET A 34 21.47 -26.71 6.52
CA MET A 34 21.97 -27.99 5.99
C MET A 34 20.86 -29.04 5.83
N VAL A 35 19.92 -29.10 6.77
CA VAL A 35 18.76 -30.01 6.68
C VAL A 35 17.85 -29.63 5.50
N LEU A 36 17.58 -28.33 5.31
CA LEU A 36 16.75 -27.85 4.20
C LEU A 36 17.40 -28.13 2.83
N LEU A 37 18.72 -27.98 2.71
CA LEU A 37 19.45 -28.32 1.49
C LEU A 37 19.36 -29.81 1.16
N LEU A 38 19.52 -30.69 2.16
CA LEU A 38 19.41 -32.13 1.96
C LEU A 38 18.00 -32.56 1.54
N VAL A 39 16.96 -31.99 2.15
CA VAL A 39 15.56 -32.25 1.77
C VAL A 39 15.27 -31.76 0.35
N SER A 40 15.78 -30.58 -0.02
CA SER A 40 15.62 -30.04 -1.38
C SER A 40 16.33 -30.89 -2.42
N LEU A 41 17.55 -31.38 -2.13
CA LEU A 41 18.30 -32.26 -3.03
C LEU A 41 17.60 -33.60 -3.21
N LEU A 42 17.04 -34.15 -2.14
CA LEU A 42 16.26 -35.40 -2.19
C LEU A 42 14.98 -35.23 -3.02
N TRP A 43 14.27 -34.11 -2.86
CA TRP A 43 13.08 -33.79 -3.66
C TRP A 43 13.40 -33.63 -5.15
N LEU A 44 14.54 -33.02 -5.47
CA LEU A 44 14.99 -32.83 -6.85
C LEU A 44 15.35 -34.16 -7.53
N GLN A 45 15.93 -35.11 -6.78
CA GLN A 45 16.18 -36.47 -7.29
C GLN A 45 14.89 -37.25 -7.55
N LEU A 46 13.86 -37.06 -6.73
CA LEU A 46 12.55 -37.73 -6.88
C LEU A 46 11.68 -37.14 -8.01
N SER A 47 11.90 -35.89 -8.40
CA SER A 47 11.07 -35.20 -9.41
C SER A 47 11.60 -35.32 -10.84
N CYS A 48 12.81 -35.86 -11.03
CA CYS A 48 13.44 -36.01 -12.35
C CYS A 48 13.19 -37.40 -12.95
N SER A 49 11.93 -37.73 -13.24
CA SER A 49 11.55 -38.76 -14.23
C SER A 49 10.11 -38.52 -14.69
N GLY A 50 9.97 -37.73 -15.77
CA GLY A 50 8.71 -37.47 -16.45
C GLY A 50 8.93 -36.52 -17.63
N GLU A 51 8.81 -37.04 -18.85
CA GLU A 51 9.15 -36.42 -20.12
C GLU A 51 8.24 -35.27 -20.61
N MET A 52 8.80 -34.57 -21.60
CA MET A 52 8.43 -33.34 -22.31
C MET A 52 7.43 -33.55 -23.47
N SER A 53 6.49 -32.61 -23.66
CA SER A 53 5.95 -32.06 -24.93
C SER A 53 4.74 -31.16 -24.58
N SER A 54 4.39 -30.03 -25.19
CA SER A 54 4.58 -29.46 -26.54
C SER A 54 4.25 -27.93 -26.53
N PRO A 55 4.31 -27.20 -27.66
CA PRO A 55 4.67 -25.77 -27.73
C PRO A 55 3.51 -24.76 -27.93
N LEU A 56 3.93 -23.48 -28.06
CA LEU A 56 3.28 -22.27 -28.61
C LEU A 56 2.45 -21.42 -27.64
N HIS A 57 3.09 -20.30 -27.25
CA HIS A 57 2.51 -19.19 -26.50
C HIS A 57 1.82 -18.24 -27.49
N GLU A 58 0.50 -18.37 -27.60
CA GLU A 58 -0.33 -17.37 -28.30
C GLU A 58 -0.80 -16.33 -27.27
N GLU A 59 -0.43 -15.07 -27.50
CA GLU A 59 -0.72 -13.93 -26.64
C GLU A 59 -2.22 -13.60 -26.68
N ARG A 60 -3.02 -14.28 -25.86
CA ARG A 60 -4.41 -13.90 -25.60
C ARG A 60 -4.45 -12.71 -24.64
N ARG A 61 -4.89 -11.56 -25.14
CA ARG A 61 -5.39 -10.47 -24.27
C ARG A 61 -6.49 -11.04 -23.38
N PRO A 62 -6.51 -10.75 -22.06
CA PRO A 62 -7.59 -11.17 -21.21
C PRO A 62 -8.90 -10.58 -21.72
N PRO A 63 -10.01 -11.33 -21.69
CA PRO A 63 -11.33 -10.81 -22.03
C PRO A 63 -11.65 -9.63 -21.10
N PRO A 64 -12.46 -8.65 -21.57
CA PRO A 64 -12.90 -7.55 -20.72
C PRO A 64 -13.50 -8.11 -19.43
N GLN A 65 -12.96 -7.67 -18.30
CA GLN A 65 -13.46 -8.10 -17.00
C GLN A 65 -14.96 -7.77 -16.92
N PRO A 66 -15.80 -8.70 -16.43
CA PRO A 66 -17.20 -8.40 -16.19
C PRO A 66 -17.29 -7.19 -15.24
N PRO A 67 -18.31 -6.32 -15.39
CA PRO A 67 -18.55 -5.25 -14.45
C PRO A 67 -18.54 -5.83 -13.03
N CYS A 68 -17.79 -5.22 -12.11
CA CYS A 68 -17.87 -5.58 -10.71
C CYS A 68 -19.35 -5.58 -10.31
N PRO A 69 -19.85 -6.63 -9.61
CA PRO A 69 -21.21 -6.62 -9.10
C PRO A 69 -21.42 -5.33 -8.32
N PRO A 70 -22.60 -4.69 -8.39
CA PRO A 70 -22.90 -3.59 -7.49
C PRO A 70 -22.88 -4.15 -6.07
N THR A 71 -21.75 -3.98 -5.39
CA THR A 71 -21.63 -4.32 -3.98
C THR A 71 -22.44 -3.28 -3.23
N ASN A 72 -23.76 -3.50 -3.16
CA ASN A 72 -24.69 -2.71 -2.35
C ASN A 72 -24.51 -2.99 -0.84
N ARG A 73 -23.35 -3.53 -0.45
CA ARG A 73 -22.85 -3.49 0.91
C ARG A 73 -21.79 -2.39 0.95
N GLN A 74 -22.24 -1.14 0.98
CA GLN A 74 -21.44 -0.16 1.69
C GLN A 74 -21.28 -0.75 3.09
N ALA A 75 -20.05 -1.05 3.52
CA ALA A 75 -19.82 -1.39 4.91
C ALA A 75 -20.35 -0.18 5.71
N GLU A 76 -21.51 -0.36 6.35
CA GLU A 76 -22.15 0.73 7.08
C GLU A 76 -21.18 1.18 8.17
N ASP A 77 -20.84 2.46 8.16
CA ASP A 77 -19.93 3.04 9.13
C ASP A 77 -20.47 2.78 10.54
N ASP A 78 -19.67 2.19 11.43
CA ASP A 78 -20.06 2.03 12.84
C ASP A 78 -20.03 3.43 13.51
N PRO A 79 -21.18 3.96 13.94
CA PRO A 79 -21.25 5.31 14.50
C PRO A 79 -20.49 5.44 15.83
N SER A 80 -20.09 4.34 16.47
CA SER A 80 -19.26 4.35 17.69
C SER A 80 -17.78 4.67 17.44
N TRP A 81 -17.33 4.68 16.18
CA TRP A 81 -15.93 4.87 15.79
C TRP A 81 -15.51 6.35 15.69
N GLY A 82 -16.37 7.24 16.16
CA GLY A 82 -16.15 8.68 16.19
C GLY A 82 -16.80 9.42 15.03
N PRO A 83 -16.76 10.77 15.07
CA PRO A 83 -17.51 11.60 14.15
C PRO A 83 -16.82 11.77 12.79
N HIS A 84 -15.50 11.57 12.72
CA HIS A 84 -14.70 11.91 11.56
C HIS A 84 -14.52 10.75 10.59
N LYS A 85 -14.65 11.04 9.30
CA LYS A 85 -14.46 10.09 8.20
C LYS A 85 -13.30 10.51 7.30
N LEU A 86 -12.39 9.57 7.07
CA LEU A 86 -11.19 9.72 6.26
C LEU A 86 -11.47 9.47 4.77
N ALA A 87 -11.03 10.38 3.90
CA ALA A 87 -10.82 10.11 2.48
C ALA A 87 -9.36 9.69 2.22
N LEU A 88 -9.11 8.39 2.05
CA LEU A 88 -7.79 7.86 1.70
C LEU A 88 -7.61 7.96 0.18
N ILE A 89 -6.91 8.98 -0.30
CA ILE A 89 -6.75 9.28 -1.73
C ILE A 89 -5.45 8.66 -2.24
N VAL A 90 -5.58 7.76 -3.21
CA VAL A 90 -4.48 6.99 -3.79
C VAL A 90 -4.29 7.38 -5.26
N PRO A 91 -3.29 8.22 -5.59
CA PRO A 91 -2.97 8.56 -6.97
C PRO A 91 -2.37 7.32 -7.65
N PHE A 92 -2.96 6.91 -8.77
CA PHE A 92 -2.72 5.57 -9.32
C PHE A 92 -2.50 5.58 -10.84
N ARG A 93 -1.56 4.72 -11.28
CA ARG A 93 -1.38 4.31 -12.68
C ARG A 93 -0.49 3.07 -12.73
N GLU A 94 -0.94 2.00 -13.39
CA GLU A 94 -0.14 0.80 -13.71
C GLU A 94 0.64 0.21 -12.51
N ARG A 95 -0.01 0.16 -11.33
CA ARG A 95 0.52 -0.37 -10.06
C ARG A 95 -0.39 -1.46 -9.46
N PHE A 96 -0.93 -2.31 -10.34
CA PHE A 96 -2.03 -3.21 -9.97
C PHE A 96 -1.61 -4.22 -8.89
N ASP A 97 -0.39 -4.75 -8.96
CA ASP A 97 0.13 -5.69 -7.97
C ASP A 97 0.23 -5.05 -6.58
N GLU A 98 0.72 -3.80 -6.50
CA GLU A 98 0.77 -3.04 -5.26
C GLU A 98 -0.65 -2.74 -4.74
N LEU A 99 -1.59 -2.39 -5.64
CA LEU A 99 -2.97 -2.09 -5.27
C LEU A 99 -3.69 -3.31 -4.66
N LEU A 100 -3.45 -4.50 -5.20
CA LEU A 100 -4.02 -5.76 -4.69
C LEU A 100 -3.61 -6.04 -3.24
N VAL A 101 -2.40 -5.63 -2.85
CA VAL A 101 -1.93 -5.73 -1.46
C VAL A 101 -2.45 -4.55 -0.63
N PHE A 102 -2.40 -3.35 -1.20
CA PHE A 102 -2.68 -2.09 -0.53
C PHE A 102 -4.10 -2.00 0.02
N VAL A 103 -5.11 -2.24 -0.82
CA VAL A 103 -6.52 -2.03 -0.45
C VAL A 103 -6.93 -2.90 0.74
N PRO A 104 -6.75 -4.23 0.74
CA PRO A 104 -7.11 -5.06 1.89
C PRO A 104 -6.27 -4.71 3.13
N PHE A 105 -4.96 -4.46 2.96
CA PHE A 105 -4.08 -4.10 4.06
C PHE A 105 -4.55 -2.82 4.76
N MET A 106 -4.77 -1.75 4.01
CA MET A 106 -5.16 -0.45 4.56
C MET A 106 -6.57 -0.49 5.14
N HIS A 107 -7.49 -1.23 4.52
CA HIS A 107 -8.83 -1.42 5.08
C HIS A 107 -8.77 -2.08 6.46
N ASP A 108 -8.03 -3.18 6.60
CA ASP A 108 -7.85 -3.88 7.88
C ASP A 108 -7.12 -3.01 8.91
N PHE A 109 -6.06 -2.30 8.48
CA PHE A 109 -5.29 -1.39 9.34
C PHE A 109 -6.16 -0.29 9.93
N LEU A 110 -6.99 0.36 9.10
CA LEU A 110 -7.88 1.45 9.53
C LEU A 110 -9.06 0.93 10.36
N ASN A 111 -9.61 -0.24 10.03
CA ASN A 111 -10.67 -0.88 10.83
C ASN A 111 -10.20 -1.24 12.23
N LYS A 112 -8.99 -1.80 12.38
CA LYS A 112 -8.39 -2.09 13.71
C LYS A 112 -8.25 -0.83 14.56
N LYS A 113 -8.00 0.32 13.91
CA LYS A 113 -7.90 1.63 14.56
C LYS A 113 -9.26 2.31 14.75
N LYS A 114 -10.36 1.67 14.34
CA LYS A 114 -11.72 2.23 14.39
C LYS A 114 -11.81 3.57 13.66
N ILE A 115 -11.23 3.65 12.46
CA ILE A 115 -11.28 4.85 11.62
C ILE A 115 -12.30 4.61 10.52
N ARG A 116 -13.36 5.43 10.48
CA ARG A 116 -14.30 5.45 9.36
C ARG A 116 -13.59 5.97 8.13
N HIS A 117 -13.65 5.26 7.01
CA HIS A 117 -12.84 5.62 5.85
C HIS A 117 -13.46 5.24 4.50
N LYS A 118 -13.07 5.98 3.47
CA LYS A 118 -13.34 5.72 2.05
C LYS A 118 -12.01 5.67 1.32
N ILE A 119 -11.73 4.59 0.59
CA ILE A 119 -10.52 4.46 -0.24
C ILE A 119 -10.88 4.92 -1.65
N LEU A 120 -10.21 5.97 -2.15
CA LEU A 120 -10.41 6.50 -3.49
C LEU A 120 -9.14 6.27 -4.33
N VAL A 121 -9.23 5.35 -5.28
CA VAL A 121 -8.15 5.07 -6.24
C VAL A 121 -8.33 5.94 -7.47
N ILE A 122 -7.50 6.98 -7.60
CA ILE A 122 -7.61 7.96 -8.68
C ILE A 122 -6.70 7.53 -9.84
N ASN A 123 -7.28 6.81 -10.79
CA ASN A 123 -6.56 6.23 -11.92
C ASN A 123 -6.33 7.24 -13.06
N GLN A 124 -5.07 7.54 -13.37
CA GLN A 124 -4.73 8.44 -14.47
C GLN A 124 -4.65 7.69 -15.81
N VAL A 125 -5.72 7.78 -16.60
CA VAL A 125 -5.89 7.02 -17.86
C VAL A 125 -5.31 7.70 -19.11
N ASP A 126 -4.98 8.99 -19.04
CA ASP A 126 -4.35 9.71 -20.15
C ASP A 126 -2.90 9.25 -20.41
N HIS A 127 -2.31 9.69 -21.51
CA HIS A 127 -0.93 9.38 -21.88
C HIS A 127 0.10 10.44 -21.45
N TYR A 128 -0.29 11.42 -20.63
CA TYR A 128 0.66 12.42 -20.12
C TYR A 128 1.57 11.80 -19.05
N ARG A 129 2.60 12.55 -18.64
CA ARG A 129 3.39 12.17 -17.47
C ARG A 129 2.49 12.03 -16.24
N PHE A 130 2.79 11.06 -15.38
CA PHE A 130 2.06 10.86 -14.13
C PHE A 130 2.10 12.13 -13.28
N ASN A 131 0.91 12.64 -12.92
CA ASN A 131 0.73 13.88 -12.20
C ASN A 131 0.07 13.62 -10.84
N ARG A 132 0.88 13.17 -9.88
CA ARG A 132 0.46 12.83 -8.52
C ARG A 132 -0.41 13.91 -7.87
N ALA A 133 0.04 15.17 -7.89
CA ALA A 133 -0.65 16.27 -7.22
C ALA A 133 -2.02 16.56 -7.83
N SER A 134 -2.13 16.53 -9.16
CA SER A 134 -3.42 16.71 -9.84
C SER A 134 -4.40 15.59 -9.50
N LEU A 135 -3.94 14.34 -9.37
CA LEU A 135 -4.78 13.22 -8.98
C LEU A 135 -5.27 13.35 -7.54
N ILE A 136 -4.45 13.90 -6.63
CA ILE A 136 -4.93 14.25 -5.29
C ILE A 136 -6.04 15.29 -5.36
N ASN A 137 -5.87 16.36 -6.15
CA ASN A 137 -6.91 17.39 -6.31
C ASN A 137 -8.24 16.78 -6.79
N VAL A 138 -8.18 15.89 -7.79
CA VAL A 138 -9.37 15.16 -8.26
C VAL A 138 -9.95 14.32 -7.12
N GLY A 139 -9.14 13.55 -6.40
CA GLY A 139 -9.62 12.74 -5.27
C GLY A 139 -10.22 13.56 -4.13
N PHE A 140 -9.73 14.78 -3.89
CA PHE A 140 -10.33 15.71 -2.93
C PHE A 140 -11.74 16.14 -3.38
N LEU A 141 -11.91 16.51 -4.65
CA LEU A 141 -13.21 16.87 -5.22
C LEU A 141 -14.19 15.69 -5.19
N GLU A 142 -13.72 14.50 -5.54
CA GLU A 142 -14.54 13.27 -5.59
C GLU A 142 -14.79 12.63 -4.22
N SER A 143 -14.10 13.08 -3.16
CA SER A 143 -14.23 12.50 -1.81
C SER A 143 -15.63 12.63 -1.22
N GLY A 144 -16.44 13.57 -1.72
CA GLY A 144 -17.81 13.83 -1.32
C GLY A 144 -17.92 14.51 0.04
N ASN A 145 -19.08 15.09 0.35
CA ASN A 145 -19.29 15.87 1.59
C ASN A 145 -19.36 15.02 2.88
N ASP A 146 -19.39 13.69 2.75
CA ASP A 146 -19.44 12.75 3.89
C ASP A 146 -18.06 12.48 4.53
N THR A 147 -16.99 13.11 4.03
CA THR A 147 -15.62 12.97 4.55
C THR A 147 -15.11 14.30 5.12
N ASP A 148 -14.35 14.24 6.21
CA ASP A 148 -13.91 15.42 6.99
C ASP A 148 -12.44 15.79 6.74
N TYR A 149 -11.63 14.79 6.43
CA TYR A 149 -10.20 14.91 6.26
C TYR A 149 -9.70 13.90 5.23
N LEU A 150 -8.50 14.15 4.71
CA LEU A 150 -7.89 13.37 3.65
C LEU A 150 -6.50 12.89 4.04
N ALA A 151 -6.12 11.73 3.52
CA ALA A 151 -4.76 11.23 3.50
C ALA A 151 -4.33 11.07 2.04
N MET A 152 -3.30 11.81 1.64
CA MET A 152 -2.64 11.64 0.35
C MET A 152 -1.67 10.47 0.48
N HIS A 153 -1.94 9.35 -0.18
CA HIS A 153 -1.27 8.10 0.14
C HIS A 153 -0.69 7.42 -1.10
N ASP A 154 0.62 7.21 -1.13
CA ASP A 154 1.24 6.40 -2.20
C ASP A 154 0.82 4.93 -2.05
N VAL A 155 0.49 4.27 -3.17
CA VAL A 155 -0.01 2.88 -3.18
C VAL A 155 1.03 1.85 -2.75
N ASP A 156 2.31 2.22 -2.81
CA ASP A 156 3.45 1.36 -2.48
C ASP A 156 3.96 1.56 -1.05
N LEU A 157 3.36 2.45 -0.24
CA LEU A 157 3.73 2.62 1.16
C LEU A 157 2.74 1.86 2.05
N LEU A 158 3.22 0.99 2.95
CA LEU A 158 2.37 0.30 3.92
C LEU A 158 2.85 0.56 5.36
N PRO A 159 1.98 1.07 6.26
CA PRO A 159 2.34 1.30 7.66
C PRO A 159 2.46 -0.02 8.41
N LEU A 160 3.68 -0.42 8.80
CA LEU A 160 3.88 -1.63 9.62
C LEU A 160 3.67 -1.39 11.12
N ASN A 161 3.83 -0.16 11.58
CA ASN A 161 3.66 0.17 12.96
C ASN A 161 2.21 0.61 13.23
N GLU A 162 1.50 -0.17 14.06
CA GLU A 162 0.12 0.13 14.47
C GLU A 162 0.00 1.43 15.28
N ALA A 163 1.10 1.94 15.85
CA ALA A 163 1.12 3.21 16.57
C ALA A 163 1.02 4.44 15.66
N LEU A 164 1.21 4.29 14.34
CA LEU A 164 1.08 5.40 13.40
C LEU A 164 -0.34 5.95 13.42
N ASP A 165 -0.45 7.26 13.62
CA ASP A 165 -1.74 7.92 13.74
C ASP A 165 -2.33 8.24 12.36
N TYR A 166 -3.59 7.83 12.18
CA TYR A 166 -4.42 8.12 11.01
C TYR A 166 -5.72 8.83 11.42
N GLY A 167 -5.82 9.24 12.69
CA GLY A 167 -6.94 9.99 13.23
C GLY A 167 -7.06 11.39 12.62
N PHE A 168 -8.13 12.08 13.02
CA PHE A 168 -8.42 13.42 12.52
C PHE A 168 -7.33 14.42 12.96
N PRO A 169 -6.64 15.09 12.01
CA PRO A 169 -5.48 15.94 12.33
C PRO A 169 -5.92 17.35 12.77
N SER A 170 -6.37 17.48 14.02
CA SER A 170 -6.91 18.74 14.58
C SER A 170 -5.89 19.88 14.60
N GLU A 171 -4.61 19.57 14.83
CA GLU A 171 -3.55 20.56 15.04
C GLU A 171 -2.96 21.15 13.76
N GLY A 172 -3.24 20.56 12.60
CA GLY A 172 -2.62 20.97 11.33
C GLY A 172 -2.32 19.80 10.40
N PRO A 173 -1.70 20.06 9.23
CA PRO A 173 -1.20 18.99 8.36
C PRO A 173 -0.28 18.02 9.11
N PHE A 174 -0.54 16.72 8.98
CA PHE A 174 0.20 15.67 9.68
C PHE A 174 0.92 14.75 8.70
N HIS A 175 2.25 14.74 8.76
CA HIS A 175 3.10 13.97 7.86
C HIS A 175 3.43 12.59 8.46
N VAL A 176 2.64 11.57 8.09
CA VAL A 176 2.78 10.19 8.58
C VAL A 176 4.09 9.57 8.10
N ALA A 177 4.42 9.74 6.82
CA ALA A 177 5.65 9.22 6.22
C ALA A 177 6.82 10.18 6.43
N SER A 178 7.06 10.59 7.68
CA SER A 178 8.08 11.58 8.03
C SER A 178 9.47 11.19 7.50
N PRO A 179 10.41 12.15 7.32
CA PRO A 179 11.76 11.84 6.84
C PRO A 179 12.51 10.85 7.75
N GLU A 180 12.14 10.76 9.03
CA GLU A 180 12.72 9.82 10.00
C GLU A 180 12.22 8.39 9.80
N LEU A 181 11.04 8.24 9.18
CA LEU A 181 10.37 6.96 8.96
C LEU A 181 10.45 6.50 7.50
N HIS A 182 10.55 7.43 6.54
CA HIS A 182 10.50 7.11 5.12
C HIS A 182 11.76 6.36 4.68
N PRO A 183 11.64 5.22 3.97
CA PRO A 183 12.79 4.34 3.69
C PRO A 183 13.82 4.89 2.69
N LEU A 184 13.46 5.94 1.94
CA LEU A 184 14.33 6.51 0.88
C LEU A 184 14.64 8.00 1.02
N TYR A 185 13.87 8.75 1.82
CA TYR A 185 13.89 10.22 1.78
C TYR A 185 14.00 10.76 3.20
N HIS A 186 15.14 11.35 3.53
CA HIS A 186 15.48 11.75 4.91
C HIS A 186 15.77 13.25 5.04
N TYR A 187 15.45 14.06 4.01
CA TYR A 187 15.71 15.49 4.04
C TYR A 187 14.57 16.24 4.75
N LYS A 188 14.92 17.31 5.48
CA LYS A 188 13.99 18.00 6.41
C LYS A 188 12.73 18.57 5.77
N THR A 189 12.78 18.92 4.49
CA THR A 189 11.64 19.50 3.76
C THR A 189 10.81 18.46 3.01
N TYR A 190 11.08 17.16 3.21
CA TYR A 190 10.31 16.09 2.58
C TYR A 190 8.91 16.01 3.20
N VAL A 191 7.88 16.11 2.36
CA VAL A 191 6.45 16.01 2.74
C VAL A 191 5.68 15.04 1.83
N GLY A 192 6.40 14.14 1.16
CA GLY A 192 5.83 13.14 0.26
C GLY A 192 5.37 11.88 0.98
N GLY A 193 4.94 10.87 0.21
CA GLY A 193 4.52 9.58 0.76
C GLY A 193 3.10 9.65 1.31
N ILE A 194 2.97 9.88 2.61
CA ILE A 194 1.70 9.88 3.33
C ILE A 194 1.56 11.16 4.15
N LEU A 195 0.64 12.04 3.74
CA LEU A 195 0.39 13.33 4.39
C LEU A 195 -1.13 13.53 4.55
N MET A 196 -1.54 13.88 5.77
CA MET A 196 -2.95 14.06 6.14
C MET A 196 -3.28 15.52 6.38
N LEU A 197 -4.47 15.94 5.95
CA LEU A 197 -5.00 17.29 6.17
C LEU A 197 -6.50 17.22 6.43
N THR A 198 -7.01 18.15 7.24
CA THR A 198 -8.45 18.43 7.24
C THR A 198 -8.85 19.02 5.87
N LYS A 199 -10.10 18.82 5.44
CA LYS A 199 -10.57 19.46 4.21
C LYS A 199 -10.46 20.98 4.25
N LYS A 200 -10.64 21.56 5.43
CA LYS A 200 -10.45 22.99 5.67
C LYS A 200 -9.01 23.42 5.35
N HIS A 201 -8.00 22.71 5.86
CA HIS A 201 -6.59 23.03 5.57
C HIS A 201 -6.23 22.82 4.10
N TYR A 202 -6.86 21.87 3.41
CA TYR A 202 -6.60 21.62 2.00
C TYR A 202 -7.20 22.68 1.07
N HIS A 203 -8.34 23.26 1.45
CA HIS A 203 -9.05 24.26 0.66
C HIS A 203 -8.46 25.68 0.80
N MET A 204 -7.78 25.96 1.93
CA MET A 204 -7.15 27.26 2.22
C MET A 204 -5.94 27.53 1.33
#